data_AF-A0A7U9NKB8-F1
#
_entry.id   AF-A0A7U9NKB8-F1
#
_cell.length_a   1.000
_cell.length_b   1.000
_cell.length_c   1.000
_cell.angle_alpha   90.00
_cell.angle_beta   90.00
_cell.angle_gamma   90.00
#
_symmetry.space_group_name_H-M   'P 1'
#
loop_
_entity.id
_entity.type
_entity.pdbx_description
1 polymer ?
#
loop_
_entity_poly.entity_id
_entity_poly.type
_entity_poly.pdbx_seq_one_letter_code
_entity_poly.pdbx_strand_id
1 'polypeptide(L)'
;MNDDSTNTSWENLANAVVLSAVRDFRTEYKKLMRNPNSKAAAGEVASLVRFFTSDYYKSLTSVDGGFLVRKLKDEVEEKINAEKRRSS
;
A
#
# COMPACT_ATOMS: atom_id res chain seq x y z
N MET A 1 -19.16 -26.35 21.77
CA MET A 1 -19.48 -25.55 20.56
C MET A 1 -18.38 -24.50 20.40
N ASN A 2 -17.91 -24.35 19.17
CA ASN A 2 -16.61 -23.77 18.81
C ASN A 2 -16.52 -22.25 19.00
N ASP A 3 -15.37 -21.81 19.53
CA ASP A 3 -14.90 -20.43 19.62
C ASP A 3 -14.52 -19.92 18.22
N ASP A 4 -15.51 -19.45 17.46
CA ASP A 4 -15.35 -18.90 16.09
C ASP A 4 -15.26 -17.36 16.08
N SER A 5 -15.50 -16.72 17.23
CA SER A 5 -15.52 -15.26 17.36
C SER A 5 -14.13 -14.61 17.41
N THR A 6 -13.07 -15.36 17.75
CA THR A 6 -11.71 -14.82 17.93
C THR A 6 -10.94 -14.71 16.62
N ASN A 7 -11.06 -15.69 15.72
CA ASN A 7 -10.38 -15.69 14.41
C ASN A 7 -10.82 -14.50 13.54
N THR A 8 -12.12 -14.24 13.49
CA THR A 8 -12.71 -13.14 12.73
C THR A 8 -12.23 -11.76 13.22
N SER A 9 -11.87 -11.60 14.49
CA SER A 9 -11.42 -10.30 15.04
C SER A 9 -9.99 -9.96 14.62
N TRP A 10 -9.06 -10.92 14.71
CA TRP A 10 -7.66 -10.71 14.35
C TRP A 10 -7.46 -10.59 12.85
N GLU A 11 -8.20 -11.36 12.06
CA GLU A 11 -8.19 -11.25 10.60
C GLU A 11 -8.69 -9.87 10.15
N ASN A 12 -9.76 -9.36 10.76
CA ASN A 12 -10.25 -8.01 10.48
C ASN A 12 -9.23 -6.93 10.82
N LEU A 13 -8.49 -7.10 11.92
CA LEU A 13 -7.40 -6.18 12.29
C LEU A 13 -6.26 -6.25 11.27
N ALA A 14 -5.82 -7.44 10.91
CA ALA A 14 -4.78 -7.66 9.90
C ALA A 14 -5.16 -7.00 8.56
N ASN A 15 -6.38 -7.25 8.09
CA ASN A 15 -6.92 -6.65 6.88
C ASN A 15 -6.99 -5.11 6.98
N ALA A 16 -7.42 -4.57 8.13
CA ALA A 16 -7.47 -3.12 8.35
C ALA A 16 -6.07 -2.46 8.31
N VAL A 17 -5.05 -3.12 8.86
CA VAL A 17 -3.66 -2.67 8.80
C VAL A 17 -3.16 -2.67 7.36
N VAL A 18 -3.40 -3.75 6.61
CA VAL A 18 -3.01 -3.84 5.19
C VAL A 18 -3.71 -2.76 4.36
N LEU A 19 -5.02 -2.57 4.54
CA LEU A 19 -5.78 -1.54 3.83
C LEU A 19 -5.29 -0.12 4.15
N SER A 20 -4.90 0.14 5.40
CA SER A 20 -4.30 1.41 5.81
C SER A 20 -2.98 1.64 5.11
N ALA A 21 -2.08 0.65 5.13
CA ALA A 21 -0.79 0.73 4.43
C ALA A 21 -0.95 0.98 2.91
N VAL A 22 -1.97 0.38 2.28
CA VAL A 22 -2.26 0.61 0.86
C VAL A 22 -2.70 2.06 0.60
N ARG A 23 -3.50 2.65 1.48
CA ARG A 23 -3.92 4.06 1.38
C ARG A 23 -2.74 5.01 1.55
N ASP A 24 -1.88 4.72 2.52
CA ASP A 24 -0.67 5.51 2.78
C ASP A 24 0.29 5.44 1.60
N PHE A 25 0.49 4.24 1.03
CA PHE A 25 1.34 4.06 -0.15
C PHE A 25 0.88 4.89 -1.33
N ARG A 26 -0.42 4.87 -1.64
CA ARG A 26 -0.98 5.67 -2.74
C ARG A 26 -0.72 7.17 -2.53
N THR A 27 -0.86 7.64 -1.30
CA THR A 27 -0.71 9.05 -0.94
C THR A 27 0.74 9.49 -1.02
N GLU A 28 1.66 8.75 -0.39
CA GLU A 28 3.09 9.06 -0.37
C GLU A 28 3.74 8.87 -1.74
N TYR A 29 3.36 7.83 -2.49
CA TYR A 29 3.86 7.63 -3.85
C TYR A 29 3.37 8.74 -4.79
N LYS A 30 2.12 9.20 -4.64
CA LYS A 30 1.62 10.37 -5.40
C LYS A 30 2.41 11.64 -5.07
N LYS A 31 2.73 11.87 -3.79
CA LYS A 31 3.58 13.00 -3.37
C LYS A 31 4.98 12.89 -3.95
N LEU A 32 5.57 11.70 -3.94
CA LEU A 32 6.89 11.43 -4.51
C LEU A 32 6.91 11.68 -6.03
N MET A 33 5.89 11.23 -6.76
CA MET A 33 5.75 11.48 -8.20
C MET A 33 5.57 12.96 -8.54
N ARG A 34 4.94 13.75 -7.66
CA ARG A 34 4.81 15.20 -7.83
C ARG A 34 6.06 15.96 -7.41
N ASN A 35 6.81 15.46 -6.43
CA ASN A 35 8.04 16.05 -5.93
C ASN A 35 9.12 14.97 -5.73
N PRO A 36 9.84 14.57 -6.79
CA PRO A 36 10.83 13.49 -6.73
C PRO A 36 12.04 13.81 -5.84
N ASN A 37 12.24 15.08 -5.47
CA ASN A 37 13.33 15.50 -4.58
C ASN A 37 12.97 15.35 -3.08
N SER A 38 11.75 14.94 -2.75
CA SER A 38 11.33 14.75 -1.36
C SER A 38 11.93 13.47 -0.76
N LYS A 39 13.02 13.61 0.00
CA LYS A 39 13.62 12.50 0.76
C LYS A 39 12.64 11.88 1.75
N ALA A 40 11.75 12.68 2.33
CA ALA A 40 10.72 12.19 3.26
C ALA A 40 9.74 11.25 2.54
N ALA A 41 9.16 11.69 1.41
CA ALA A 41 8.24 10.84 0.65
C ALA A 41 8.92 9.58 0.10
N ALA A 42 10.18 9.69 -0.34
CA ALA A 42 10.97 8.54 -0.78
C ALA A 42 11.20 7.53 0.35
N GLY A 43 11.51 8.02 1.56
CA GLY A 43 11.69 7.20 2.76
C GLY A 43 10.40 6.49 3.18
N GLU A 44 9.27 7.20 3.19
CA GLU A 44 7.96 6.62 3.51
C GLU A 44 7.56 5.54 2.51
N VAL A 45 7.69 5.82 1.20
CA VAL A 45 7.44 4.83 0.15
C VAL A 45 8.33 3.60 0.32
N ALA A 46 9.62 3.77 0.62
CA ALA A 46 10.54 2.66 0.82
C ALA A 46 10.14 1.81 2.05
N SER A 47 9.75 2.45 3.15
CA SER A 47 9.26 1.77 4.35
C SER A 47 8.00 0.96 4.08
N LEU A 48 7.06 1.51 3.30
CA LEU A 48 5.82 0.82 2.91
C LEU A 48 6.10 -0.36 1.97
N VAL A 49 7.00 -0.22 0.99
CA VAL A 49 7.43 -1.35 0.14
C VAL A 49 8.07 -2.45 0.98
N ARG A 50 8.92 -2.08 1.95
CA ARG A 50 9.54 -3.03 2.88
C ARG A 50 8.49 -3.73 3.74
N PHE A 51 7.46 -3.03 4.18
CA PHE A 51 6.33 -3.63 4.90
C PHE A 51 5.64 -4.69 4.04
N PHE A 52 5.22 -4.37 2.81
CA PHE A 52 4.53 -5.32 1.94
C PHE A 52 5.39 -6.52 1.52
N THR A 53 6.71 -6.37 1.47
CA THR A 53 7.64 -7.46 1.11
C THR A 53 8.16 -8.23 2.32
N SER A 54 7.80 -7.82 3.53
CA SER A 54 8.24 -8.46 4.77
C SER A 54 7.53 -9.80 5.02
N ASP A 55 8.19 -10.68 5.78
CA ASP A 55 7.59 -11.95 6.20
C ASP A 55 6.41 -11.75 7.14
N TYR A 56 6.37 -10.63 7.87
CA TYR A 56 5.21 -10.25 8.67
C TYR A 56 3.97 -10.03 7.81
N TYR A 57 4.09 -9.34 6.68
CA TYR A 57 2.97 -9.19 5.73
C TYR A 57 2.49 -10.54 5.17
N LYS A 58 3.43 -11.45 4.83
CA LYS A 58 3.09 -12.81 4.37
C LYS A 58 2.33 -13.62 5.43
N SER A 59 2.55 -13.33 6.72
CA SER A 59 1.79 -13.96 7.80
C SER A 59 0.38 -13.38 7.98
N LEU A 60 0.16 -12.15 7.53
CA LEU A 60 -1.14 -11.47 7.61
C LEU A 60 -2.04 -11.78 6.41
N THR A 61 -1.47 -12.06 5.24
CA THR A 61 -2.23 -12.29 4.02
C THR A 61 -1.49 -13.18 3.03
N SER A 62 -2.26 -14.00 2.30
CA SER A 62 -1.76 -14.83 1.19
C SER A 62 -1.51 -14.04 -0.11
N VAL A 63 -1.80 -12.74 -0.13
CA VAL A 63 -1.57 -11.88 -1.28
C VAL A 63 -0.08 -11.64 -1.48
N ASP A 64 0.40 -11.74 -2.72
CA ASP A 64 1.79 -11.40 -3.05
C ASP A 64 2.02 -9.89 -2.92
N GLY A 65 2.81 -9.50 -1.92
CA GLY A 65 3.10 -8.10 -1.62
C GLY A 65 3.93 -7.40 -2.70
N GLY A 66 4.77 -8.13 -3.44
CA GLY A 66 5.54 -7.58 -4.56
C GLY A 66 4.64 -7.22 -5.74
N PHE A 67 3.70 -8.11 -6.06
CA PHE A 67 2.67 -7.87 -7.06
C PHE A 67 1.75 -6.71 -6.64
N LEU A 68 1.35 -6.65 -5.37
CA LEU A 68 0.54 -5.55 -4.83
C LEU A 68 1.25 -4.21 -5.00
N VAL A 69 2.51 -4.10 -4.58
CA VAL A 69 3.31 -2.86 -4.72
C VAL A 69 3.39 -2.43 -6.18
N ARG A 70 3.65 -3.35 -7.11
CA ARG A 70 3.73 -3.03 -8.53
C ARG A 70 2.40 -2.47 -9.05
N LYS A 71 1.29 -3.16 -8.76
CA LYS A 71 -0.04 -2.73 -9.17
C LYS A 71 -0.41 -1.35 -8.60
N LEU A 72 -0.02 -1.07 -7.35
CA LEU A 72 -0.26 0.24 -6.74
C LEU A 72 0.53 1.37 -7.39
N LYS A 73 1.79 1.12 -7.79
CA LYS A 73 2.59 2.10 -8.53
C LYS A 73 1.94 2.43 -9.87
N ASP A 74 1.59 1.39 -10.63
CA ASP A 74 0.95 1.53 -11.94
C ASP A 74 -0.37 2.32 -11.82
N GLU A 75 -1.21 2.00 -10.82
CA GLU A 75 -2.48 2.71 -10.57
C GLU A 75 -2.27 4.21 -10.28
N VAL A 76 -1.29 4.55 -9.46
CA VAL A 76 -1.01 5.95 -9.09
C VAL A 76 -0.45 6.72 -10.29
N GLU A 77 0.45 6.11 -11.05
CA GLU A 77 1.02 6.71 -12.27
C GLU A 77 -0.07 6.96 -13.32
N GLU A 78 -0.96 5.99 -13.53
CA GLU A 78 -2.11 6.15 -14.44
C GLU A 78 -3.01 7.31 -14.01
N LYS A 79 -3.34 7.41 -12.72
CA LYS A 79 -4.14 8.51 -12.17
C LYS A 79 -3.49 9.87 -12.36
N ILE A 80 -2.18 9.98 -12.10
CA ILE A 80 -1.44 11.24 -12.29
C ILE A 80 -1.40 11.63 -13.77
N ASN A 81 -1.20 10.66 -14.66
CA ASN A 81 -1.19 10.92 -16.10
C ASN A 81 -2.57 11.34 -16.62
N ALA A 82 -3.64 10.70 -16.14
CA ALA A 82 -5.01 11.09 -16.45
C ALA A 82 -5.36 12.50 -15.94
N GLU A 83 -4.88 12.88 -14.74
CA GLU A 83 -5.00 14.25 -14.21
C GLU A 83 -4.32 15.27 -15.15
N LYS A 84 -3.09 15.00 -15.60
CA LYS A 84 -2.35 15.89 -16.52
C LYS A 84 -3.08 16.09 -17.85
N ARG A 85 -3.65 15.02 -18.43
CA ARG A 85 -4.40 15.08 -19.70
C ARG A 85 -5.70 15.89 -19.60
N ARG A 86 -6.31 15.95 -18.42
CA ARG A 86 -7.54 16.74 -18.18
C ARG A 86 -7.28 18.23 -17.93
N SER A 87 -6.04 18.60 -17.59
CA SER A 87 -5.63 19.98 -17.33
C SER A 87 -4.87 20.62 -18.50
N SER A 88 -4.71 19.90 -19.61
CA SER A 88 -4.14 20.37 -20.87
C SER A 88 -5.23 20.54 -21.92
#